data_AF-A0A916IQH8-F1
#
_entry.id   AF-A0A916IQH8-F1
#
_cell.length_a   1.000
_cell.length_b   1.000
_cell.length_c   1.000
_cell.angle_alpha   90.00
_cell.angle_beta   90.00
_cell.angle_gamma   90.00
#
_symmetry.space_group_name_H-M   'P 1'
#
loop_
_entity.id
_entity.type
_entity.pdbx_description
1 polymer ?
#
loop_
_entity_poly.entity_id
_entity_poly.type
_entity_poly.pdbx_seq_one_letter_code
_entity_poly.pdbx_strand_id
1 'polypeptide(L)'
;MRNHGPTAVPILTMLAGAVMAAGCVAQYRVPSGAPVASVRLMTDTDDNTTFTVVDPARCPDPARPLVLAGMGKQLSAIGRDRGLEMAGTSPEPPARTRERQVEAGRRIYVGVMSTAAPPLPELRCAAGVSFVPAAGAQYEIRYKRDETASQCSAQVLRLQPLPSGAARPVVEPTQQGFRALRKEYICQAS
;
A
#
# COMPACT_ATOMS: atom_id res chain seq x y z
N MET A 1 7.84 -71.75 36.30
CA MET A 1 9.25 -71.33 36.10
C MET A 1 9.23 -69.97 35.41
N ARG A 2 10.04 -69.02 35.90
CA ARG A 2 10.11 -67.61 35.45
C ARG A 2 10.69 -67.46 34.05
N ASN A 3 10.44 -66.28 33.45
CA ASN A 3 11.20 -65.51 32.42
C ASN A 3 10.34 -65.17 31.19
N HIS A 4 10.30 -63.99 30.57
CA HIS A 4 10.98 -62.68 30.66
C HIS A 4 10.06 -61.62 30.00
N GLY A 5 10.19 -60.33 30.37
CA GLY A 5 9.51 -59.21 29.70
C GLY A 5 9.94 -59.00 28.24
N PRO A 6 9.33 -58.03 27.53
CA PRO A 6 9.86 -56.67 27.63
C PRO A 6 8.83 -55.53 27.65
N THR A 7 9.36 -54.40 28.12
CA THR A 7 8.87 -53.04 28.33
C THR A 7 8.66 -52.18 27.07
N ALA A 8 7.86 -51.11 27.25
CA ALA A 8 7.76 -49.83 26.51
C ALA A 8 7.02 -49.89 25.15
N VAL A 9 6.18 -48.92 24.75
CA VAL A 9 6.36 -47.45 24.72
C VAL A 9 4.97 -46.76 24.71
N PRO A 10 4.69 -45.72 25.51
CA PRO A 10 3.57 -44.84 25.23
C PRO A 10 3.95 -43.90 24.09
N ILE A 11 3.28 -44.03 22.94
CA ILE A 11 3.43 -43.15 21.79
C ILE A 11 2.86 -41.78 22.18
N LEU A 12 3.77 -40.89 22.56
CA LEU A 12 3.51 -39.47 22.79
C LEU A 12 3.26 -38.82 21.43
N THR A 13 1.99 -38.67 21.03
CA THR A 13 1.61 -38.00 19.79
C THR A 13 1.83 -36.50 19.94
N MET A 14 3.05 -36.05 19.65
CA MET A 14 3.34 -34.65 19.31
C MET A 14 2.55 -34.26 18.06
N LEU A 15 1.38 -33.66 18.22
CA LEU A 15 0.75 -32.85 17.17
C LEU A 15 1.44 -31.49 17.17
N ALA A 16 2.53 -31.44 16.39
CA ALA A 16 3.24 -30.24 16.03
C ALA A 16 2.26 -29.22 15.43
N GLY A 17 2.15 -28.06 16.06
CA GLY A 17 1.47 -26.90 15.51
C GLY A 17 2.21 -26.45 14.26
N ALA A 18 1.70 -26.83 13.09
CA ALA A 18 2.09 -26.25 11.82
C ALA A 18 1.53 -24.82 11.75
N VAL A 19 2.23 -23.87 12.38
CA VAL A 19 2.09 -22.46 12.04
C VAL A 19 2.67 -22.30 10.65
N MET A 20 1.81 -22.44 9.65
CA MET A 20 2.11 -22.08 8.27
C MET A 20 2.54 -20.61 8.29
N ALA A 21 3.86 -20.37 8.19
CA ALA A 21 4.44 -19.05 7.98
C ALA A 21 4.14 -18.60 6.54
N ALA A 22 2.86 -18.44 6.20
CA ALA A 22 2.46 -17.59 5.11
C ALA A 22 2.81 -16.17 5.58
N GLY A 23 3.87 -15.58 5.01
CA GLY A 23 4.34 -14.26 5.39
C GLY A 23 3.19 -13.26 5.32
N CYS A 24 2.64 -12.88 6.48
CA CYS A 24 1.58 -11.89 6.54
C CYS A 24 2.15 -10.55 6.03
N VAL A 25 1.69 -10.11 4.87
CA VAL A 25 1.93 -8.76 4.39
C VAL A 25 1.26 -7.81 5.39
N ALA A 26 2.04 -6.95 6.03
CA ALA A 26 1.51 -5.99 6.99
C ALA A 26 0.69 -4.93 6.23
N GLN A 27 -0.63 -4.93 6.43
CA GLN A 27 -1.53 -3.97 5.81
C GLN A 27 -1.59 -2.69 6.64
N TYR A 28 -1.65 -1.54 5.98
CA TYR A 28 -1.93 -0.28 6.63
C TYR A 28 -3.39 -0.24 7.07
N ARG A 29 -3.60 0.15 8.32
CA ARG A 29 -4.93 0.44 8.88
C ARG A 29 -4.87 1.77 9.61
N VAL A 30 -5.90 2.58 9.43
CA VAL A 30 -6.04 3.80 10.21
C VAL A 30 -6.31 3.42 11.66
N PRO A 31 -5.59 4.00 12.65
CA PRO A 31 -5.86 3.74 14.06
C PRO A 31 -7.33 4.02 14.41
N SER A 32 -7.91 3.19 15.28
CA SER A 32 -9.29 3.38 15.72
C SER A 32 -9.46 4.74 16.40
N GLY A 33 -10.51 5.49 16.04
CA GLY A 33 -10.80 6.81 16.58
C GLY A 33 -9.94 7.95 16.02
N ALA A 34 -8.97 7.68 15.15
CA ALA A 34 -8.21 8.74 14.48
C ALA A 34 -9.08 9.46 13.43
N PRO A 35 -8.89 10.77 13.22
CA PRO A 35 -9.54 11.47 12.12
C PRO A 35 -9.07 10.89 10.78
N VAL A 36 -9.99 10.77 9.82
CA VAL A 36 -9.75 10.09 8.54
C VAL A 36 -9.90 11.02 7.35
N ALA A 37 -9.16 10.72 6.29
CA ALA A 37 -9.38 11.22 4.93
C ALA A 37 -9.50 10.02 3.97
N SER A 38 -10.15 10.24 2.83
CA SER A 38 -10.26 9.22 1.77
C SER A 38 -9.27 9.50 0.66
N VAL A 39 -8.57 8.47 0.21
CA VAL A 39 -7.66 8.52 -0.94
C VAL A 39 -8.11 7.54 -2.02
N ARG A 40 -8.12 7.99 -3.26
CA ARG A 40 -8.24 7.17 -4.46
C ARG A 40 -6.84 7.05 -5.06
N LEU A 41 -6.28 5.87 -4.93
CA LEU A 41 -4.98 5.50 -5.46
C LEU A 41 -5.18 5.10 -6.92
N MET A 42 -4.33 5.58 -7.82
CA MET A 42 -4.44 5.33 -9.25
C MET A 42 -3.08 5.04 -9.88
N THR A 43 -3.05 4.15 -10.86
CA THR A 43 -1.89 3.87 -11.71
C THR A 43 -2.31 3.85 -13.17
N ASP A 44 -1.40 4.16 -14.09
CA ASP A 44 -1.62 4.13 -15.55
C ASP A 44 -1.21 2.79 -16.21
N THR A 45 -0.83 1.79 -15.41
CA THR A 45 -0.31 0.50 -15.88
C THR A 45 -1.10 -0.68 -15.31
N ASP A 46 -1.16 -1.79 -16.06
CA ASP A 46 -1.72 -3.07 -15.58
C ASP A 46 -0.71 -3.94 -14.82
N ASP A 47 0.55 -3.52 -14.78
CA ASP A 47 1.58 -4.22 -14.05
C ASP A 47 1.38 -4.08 -12.54
N ASN A 48 2.05 -4.93 -11.79
CA ASN A 48 1.92 -4.90 -10.33
C ASN A 48 2.43 -3.57 -9.79
N THR A 49 1.53 -2.83 -9.15
CA THR A 49 1.84 -1.57 -8.49
C THR A 49 1.40 -1.68 -7.04
N THR A 50 2.31 -1.38 -6.11
CA THR A 50 2.04 -1.40 -4.67
C THR A 50 2.19 0.00 -4.09
N PHE A 51 1.19 0.43 -3.34
CA PHE A 51 1.19 1.64 -2.54
C PHE A 51 1.43 1.26 -1.08
N THR A 52 2.41 1.89 -0.44
CA THR A 52 2.78 1.62 0.95
C THR A 52 2.84 2.91 1.75
N VAL A 53 2.39 2.87 3.00
CA VAL A 53 2.62 3.93 3.98
C VAL A 53 3.92 3.65 4.70
N VAL A 54 4.74 4.70 4.82
CA VAL A 54 6.02 4.66 5.53
C VAL A 54 5.98 5.62 6.71
N ASP A 55 6.56 5.21 7.83
CA ASP A 55 6.63 5.99 9.06
C ASP A 55 8.08 6.47 9.27
N PRO A 56 8.42 7.74 8.98
CA PRO A 56 9.77 8.26 9.13
C PRO A 56 10.22 8.36 10.59
N ALA A 57 9.29 8.40 11.55
CA ALA A 57 9.64 8.43 12.97
C ALA A 57 10.29 7.12 13.45
N ARG A 58 10.26 6.07 12.62
CA ARG A 58 10.87 4.77 12.88
C ARG A 58 12.22 4.57 12.19
N CYS A 59 12.82 5.63 11.65
CA CYS A 59 14.18 5.60 11.11
C CYS A 59 15.24 5.54 12.24
N PRO A 60 16.45 4.96 12.03
CA PRO A 60 17.03 4.41 10.80
C PRO A 60 16.76 2.92 10.54
N ASP A 61 16.03 2.24 11.43
CA ASP A 61 15.55 0.86 11.22
C ASP A 61 14.06 0.90 10.85
N PRO A 62 13.70 1.37 9.64
CA PRO A 62 12.31 1.61 9.31
C PRO A 62 11.55 0.29 9.42
N ALA A 63 10.51 0.31 10.25
CA ALA A 63 9.51 -0.73 10.29
C ALA A 63 9.06 -1.04 8.85
N ARG A 64 8.84 -2.33 8.55
CA ARG A 64 8.41 -2.77 7.22
C ARG A 64 7.27 -1.86 6.72
N PRO A 65 7.37 -1.30 5.50
CA PRO A 65 6.30 -0.46 4.95
C PRO A 65 4.96 -1.19 5.03
N LEU A 66 3.92 -0.46 5.42
CA LEU A 66 2.58 -1.01 5.55
C LEU A 66 1.87 -0.88 4.21
N VAL A 67 1.34 -1.97 3.66
CA VAL A 67 0.67 -1.97 2.36
C VAL A 67 -0.68 -1.27 2.46
N LEU A 68 -0.82 -0.15 1.76
CA LEU A 68 -2.07 0.59 1.62
C LEU A 68 -2.97 -0.04 0.56
N ALA A 69 -2.40 -0.37 -0.60
CA ALA A 69 -3.10 -1.05 -1.68
C ALA A 69 -2.14 -1.72 -2.66
N GLY A 70 -2.66 -2.73 -3.38
CA GLY A 70 -2.02 -3.32 -4.56
C GLY A 70 -2.96 -3.28 -5.77
N MET A 71 -2.37 -3.08 -6.96
CA MET A 71 -3.05 -3.00 -8.25
C MET A 71 -2.33 -3.87 -9.29
N GLY A 72 -2.99 -4.12 -10.42
CA GLY A 72 -2.44 -4.95 -11.49
C GLY A 72 -2.82 -6.43 -11.37
N LYS A 73 -2.35 -7.22 -12.34
CA LYS A 73 -2.87 -8.58 -12.60
C LYS A 73 -2.69 -9.57 -11.44
N GLN A 74 -1.65 -9.44 -10.62
CA GLN A 74 -1.37 -10.39 -9.54
C GLN A 74 -1.84 -9.93 -8.14
N LEU A 75 -2.20 -8.64 -7.97
CA LEU A 75 -2.55 -8.06 -6.66
C LEU A 75 -4.06 -7.93 -6.41
N SER A 76 -4.89 -8.43 -7.33
CA SER A 76 -6.34 -8.62 -7.14
C SER A 76 -6.69 -9.56 -5.97
N ALA A 77 -5.71 -10.30 -5.43
CA ALA A 77 -5.83 -11.18 -4.27
C ALA A 77 -5.83 -10.47 -2.90
N ILE A 78 -5.54 -9.15 -2.82
CA ILE A 78 -5.50 -8.39 -1.54
C ILE A 78 -6.90 -8.06 -0.99
N GLY A 79 -7.95 -8.69 -1.52
CA GLY A 79 -9.33 -8.45 -1.11
C GLY A 79 -9.94 -7.24 -1.82
N ARG A 80 -11.21 -7.39 -2.22
CA ARG A 80 -12.04 -6.28 -2.67
C ARG A 80 -12.59 -5.57 -1.45
N ASP A 81 -11.95 -4.50 -1.01
CA ASP A 81 -12.64 -3.56 -0.13
C ASP A 81 -13.75 -2.86 -0.91
N ARG A 82 -14.88 -2.61 -0.24
CA ARG A 82 -15.96 -1.78 -0.79
C ARG A 82 -15.39 -0.38 -1.07
N GLY A 83 -15.74 0.19 -2.23
CA GLY A 83 -15.38 1.58 -2.55
C GLY A 83 -15.90 2.53 -1.47
N LEU A 84 -15.21 3.65 -1.28
CA LEU A 84 -15.56 4.68 -0.30
C LEU A 84 -16.51 5.74 -0.88
N GLU A 85 -17.03 5.50 -2.08
CA GLU A 85 -17.96 6.38 -2.79
C GLU A 85 -17.41 7.82 -2.91
N MET A 86 -16.11 7.94 -3.21
CA MET A 86 -15.48 9.24 -3.38
C MET A 86 -16.09 10.00 -4.57
N ALA A 87 -16.15 11.32 -4.46
CA ALA A 87 -16.68 12.21 -5.47
C ALA A 87 -15.94 12.07 -6.81
N GLY A 88 -16.68 12.21 -7.91
CA GLY A 88 -16.16 11.97 -9.25
C GLY A 88 -15.84 10.50 -9.52
N THR A 89 -15.59 10.18 -10.79
CA THR A 89 -15.25 8.82 -11.24
C THR A 89 -13.80 8.75 -11.67
N SER A 90 -13.12 7.65 -11.35
CA SER A 90 -11.79 7.34 -11.86
C SER A 90 -11.85 7.17 -13.39
N PRO A 91 -11.00 7.86 -14.18
CA PRO A 91 -10.83 7.53 -15.60
C PRO A 91 -10.15 6.17 -15.80
N GLU A 92 -9.42 5.66 -14.80
CA GLU A 92 -8.76 4.36 -14.85
C GLU A 92 -9.73 3.22 -14.52
N PRO A 93 -9.58 2.03 -15.15
CA PRO A 93 -10.42 0.88 -14.90
C PRO A 93 -10.26 0.35 -13.47
N PRO A 94 -11.22 -0.45 -12.97
CA PRO A 94 -11.18 -0.99 -11.60
C PRO A 94 -9.90 -1.77 -11.25
N ALA A 95 -9.15 -2.31 -12.21
CA ALA A 95 -7.88 -3.00 -11.95
C ALA A 95 -6.75 -2.05 -11.48
N ARG A 96 -6.86 -0.77 -11.83
CA ARG A 96 -5.82 0.27 -11.68
C ARG A 96 -6.21 1.38 -10.69
N THR A 97 -7.27 1.17 -9.92
CA THR A 97 -7.73 2.13 -8.93
C THR A 97 -8.18 1.45 -7.64
N ARG A 98 -7.89 2.06 -6.49
CA ARG A 98 -8.29 1.58 -5.16
C ARG A 98 -8.61 2.77 -4.27
N GLU A 99 -9.74 2.73 -3.60
CA GLU A 99 -10.09 3.72 -2.57
C GLU A 99 -9.72 3.18 -1.18
N ARG A 100 -9.08 4.01 -0.36
CA ARG A 100 -8.59 3.67 0.98
C ARG A 100 -8.77 4.84 1.93
N GLN A 101 -8.85 4.54 3.21
CA GLN A 101 -8.75 5.57 4.25
C GLN A 101 -7.29 5.75 4.66
N VAL A 102 -6.95 7.00 4.99
CA VAL A 102 -5.68 7.37 5.62
C VAL A 102 -5.93 8.24 6.83
N GLU A 103 -5.01 8.22 7.77
CA GLU A 103 -5.03 9.13 8.91
C GLU A 103 -4.93 10.59 8.42
N ALA A 104 -5.75 11.47 8.99
CA ALA A 104 -5.76 12.89 8.71
C ALA A 104 -5.09 13.71 9.82
N GLY A 105 -4.74 14.95 9.52
CA GLY A 105 -4.16 15.91 10.48
C GLY A 105 -2.66 15.75 10.72
N ARG A 106 -2.01 14.72 10.14
CA ARG A 106 -0.56 14.55 10.17
C ARG A 106 0.01 14.24 8.79
N ARG A 107 1.30 14.54 8.59
CA ARG A 107 1.99 14.20 7.34
C ARG A 107 2.07 12.69 7.18
N ILE A 108 1.56 12.18 6.08
CA ILE A 108 1.68 10.77 5.67
C ILE A 108 2.67 10.66 4.53
N TYR A 109 3.46 9.59 4.49
CA TYR A 109 4.44 9.31 3.45
C TYR A 109 4.00 8.07 2.67
N VAL A 110 3.65 8.26 1.41
CA VAL A 110 3.17 7.19 0.52
C VAL A 110 4.26 6.89 -0.50
N GLY A 111 4.84 5.70 -0.40
CA GLY A 111 5.72 5.14 -1.42
C GLY A 111 4.91 4.32 -2.42
N VAL A 112 5.23 4.44 -3.70
CA VAL A 112 4.63 3.63 -4.77
C VAL A 112 5.73 2.93 -5.52
N MET A 113 5.61 1.62 -5.71
CA MET A 113 6.57 0.81 -6.48
C MET A 113 5.80 0.00 -7.52
N SER A 114 6.28 0.02 -8.76
CA SER A 114 5.78 -0.81 -9.85
C SER A 114 6.92 -1.57 -10.51
N THR A 115 6.69 -2.83 -10.87
CA THR A 115 7.63 -3.71 -11.57
C THR A 115 7.22 -3.82 -13.03
N ALA A 116 8.15 -3.71 -13.98
CA ALA A 116 7.84 -3.93 -15.39
C ALA A 116 7.37 -5.37 -15.66
N ALA A 117 6.52 -5.55 -16.68
CA ALA A 117 6.18 -6.86 -17.21
C ALA A 117 7.41 -7.61 -17.77
N PRO A 118 7.38 -8.95 -17.83
CA PRO A 118 8.38 -9.73 -18.56
C PRO A 118 8.57 -9.20 -19.99
N PRO A 119 9.81 -9.19 -20.54
CA PRO A 119 10.98 -9.96 -20.11
C PRO A 119 11.95 -9.24 -19.16
N LEU A 120 11.65 -8.02 -18.71
CA LEU A 120 12.54 -7.22 -17.86
C LEU A 120 11.98 -7.01 -16.43
N PRO A 121 11.58 -8.07 -15.69
CA PRO A 121 10.96 -7.93 -14.36
C PRO A 121 11.89 -7.30 -13.30
N GLU A 122 13.19 -7.23 -13.57
CA GLU A 122 14.18 -6.54 -12.75
C GLU A 122 14.03 -5.01 -12.77
N LEU A 123 13.40 -4.44 -13.81
CA LEU A 123 13.16 -3.00 -13.89
C LEU A 123 12.01 -2.62 -12.97
N ARG A 124 12.31 -1.70 -12.05
CA ARG A 124 11.36 -1.17 -11.07
C ARG A 124 11.42 0.33 -11.10
N CYS A 125 10.25 0.94 -11.08
CA CYS A 125 10.15 2.35 -10.78
C CYS A 125 9.45 2.54 -9.44
N ALA A 126 9.98 3.45 -8.63
CA ALA A 126 9.29 3.88 -7.43
C ALA A 126 9.37 5.39 -7.23
N ALA A 127 8.24 5.96 -6.85
CA ALA A 127 8.09 7.37 -6.54
C ALA A 127 7.41 7.51 -5.18
N GLY A 128 7.79 8.54 -4.43
CA GLY A 128 7.22 8.84 -3.12
C GLY A 128 6.54 10.20 -3.13
N VAL A 129 5.43 10.30 -2.41
CA VAL A 129 4.78 11.58 -2.11
C VAL A 129 4.35 11.61 -0.66
N SER A 130 4.56 12.74 0.00
CA SER A 130 4.03 13.02 1.33
C SER A 130 3.13 14.23 1.30
N PHE A 131 2.13 14.29 2.17
CA PHE A 131 1.21 15.42 2.30
C PHE A 131 0.50 15.37 3.65
N VAL A 132 -0.23 16.42 4.02
CA VAL A 132 -1.04 16.47 5.24
C VAL A 132 -2.53 16.38 4.88
N PRO A 133 -3.17 15.21 5.02
CA PRO A 133 -4.59 15.06 4.68
C PRO A 133 -5.46 15.82 5.68
N ALA A 134 -6.43 16.57 5.20
CA ALA A 134 -7.45 17.21 6.03
C ALA A 134 -8.56 16.20 6.37
N ALA A 135 -9.09 16.25 7.60
CA ALA A 135 -10.17 15.35 8.03
C ALA A 135 -11.41 15.51 7.14
N GLY A 136 -12.00 14.39 6.72
CA GLY A 136 -13.16 14.34 5.82
C GLY A 136 -12.87 14.73 4.37
N ALA A 137 -11.66 15.17 4.03
CA ALA A 137 -11.30 15.49 2.66
C ALA A 137 -11.04 14.23 1.82
N GLN A 138 -11.12 14.41 0.50
CA GLN A 138 -10.95 13.37 -0.49
C GLN A 138 -9.78 13.73 -1.41
N TYR A 139 -8.95 12.75 -1.76
CA TYR A 139 -7.72 12.96 -2.52
C TYR A 139 -7.52 11.90 -3.59
N GLU A 140 -6.88 12.24 -4.70
CA GLU A 140 -6.29 11.27 -5.62
C GLU A 140 -4.78 11.21 -5.43
N ILE A 141 -4.24 10.00 -5.36
CA ILE A 141 -2.80 9.75 -5.46
C ILE A 141 -2.55 9.08 -6.80
N ARG A 142 -2.00 9.84 -7.75
CA ARG A 142 -1.78 9.40 -9.12
C ARG A 142 -0.33 8.99 -9.29
N TYR A 143 -0.11 7.71 -9.57
CA TYR A 143 1.17 7.19 -10.00
C TYR A 143 1.17 7.03 -11.52
N LYS A 144 2.25 7.49 -12.15
CA LYS A 144 2.48 7.36 -13.59
C LYS A 144 3.87 6.85 -13.87
N ARG A 145 4.03 6.07 -14.93
CA ARG A 145 5.35 5.63 -15.39
C ARG A 145 5.40 5.42 -16.89
N ASP A 146 6.61 5.39 -17.43
CA ASP A 146 6.84 4.90 -18.79
C ASP A 146 6.71 3.37 -18.86
N GLU A 147 6.61 2.85 -20.10
CA GLU A 147 6.40 1.42 -20.35
C GLU A 147 7.52 0.54 -19.78
N THR A 148 8.76 1.03 -19.81
CA THR A 148 9.97 0.33 -19.34
C THR A 148 10.20 0.44 -17.83
N ALA A 149 9.35 1.19 -17.10
CA ALA A 149 9.55 1.51 -15.69
C ALA A 149 10.91 2.16 -15.39
N SER A 150 11.44 2.95 -16.32
CA SER A 150 12.67 3.72 -16.16
C SER A 150 12.42 5.11 -15.55
N GLN A 151 11.22 5.65 -15.77
CA GLN A 151 10.79 6.93 -15.23
C GLN A 151 9.38 6.82 -14.63
N CYS A 152 9.19 7.44 -13.47
CA CYS A 152 7.88 7.49 -12.82
C CYS A 152 7.73 8.73 -11.94
N SER A 153 6.48 9.03 -11.62
CA SER A 153 6.10 10.13 -10.74
C SER A 153 4.90 9.73 -9.90
N ALA A 154 4.78 10.36 -8.73
CA ALA A 154 3.60 10.29 -7.89
C ALA A 154 3.14 11.72 -7.58
N GLN A 155 1.83 11.96 -7.62
CA GLN A 155 1.24 13.26 -7.33
C GLN A 155 0.01 13.10 -6.44
N VAL A 156 -0.20 14.06 -5.54
CA VAL A 156 -1.44 14.16 -4.75
C VAL A 156 -2.29 15.31 -5.28
N LEU A 157 -3.58 15.03 -5.50
CA LEU A 157 -4.59 16.02 -5.86
C LEU A 157 -5.70 15.97 -4.82
N ARG A 158 -6.12 17.12 -4.31
CA ARG A 158 -7.33 17.24 -3.50
C ARG A 158 -8.55 17.27 -4.42
N LEU A 159 -9.54 16.45 -4.13
CA LEU A 159 -10.82 16.46 -4.82
C LEU A 159 -11.75 17.49 -4.19
N GLN A 160 -12.26 18.41 -5.01
CA GLN A 160 -13.32 19.35 -4.64
C GLN A 160 -14.63 18.85 -5.25
N PRO A 161 -15.55 18.27 -4.47
CA PRO A 161 -16.84 17.81 -4.97
C PRO A 161 -17.62 18.95 -5.62
N LEU A 162 -18.31 18.65 -6.72
CA LEU A 162 -19.18 19.57 -7.42
C LEU A 162 -20.65 19.14 -7.22
N PRO A 163 -21.63 20.08 -7.30
CA PRO A 163 -23.05 19.75 -7.14
C PRO A 163 -23.57 18.67 -8.11
N SER A 164 -22.91 18.50 -9.26
CA SER A 164 -23.21 17.47 -10.25
C SER A 164 -22.77 16.05 -9.85
N GLY A 165 -22.11 15.87 -8.71
CA GLY A 165 -21.48 14.61 -8.30
C GLY A 165 -20.09 14.37 -8.89
N ALA A 166 -19.64 15.24 -9.81
CA ALA A 166 -18.26 15.26 -10.28
C ALA A 166 -17.31 15.79 -9.19
N ALA A 167 -16.01 15.70 -9.43
CA ALA A 167 -15.00 16.34 -8.60
C ALA A 167 -14.00 17.12 -9.45
N ARG A 168 -13.63 18.30 -8.99
CA ARG A 168 -12.53 19.08 -9.56
C ARG A 168 -11.24 18.72 -8.81
N PRO A 169 -10.24 18.09 -9.47
CA PRO A 169 -8.95 17.86 -8.85
C PRO A 169 -8.15 19.17 -8.78
N VAL A 170 -7.55 19.43 -7.62
CA VAL A 170 -6.66 20.58 -7.39
C VAL A 170 -5.36 20.06 -6.78
N VAL A 171 -4.22 20.62 -7.18
CA VAL A 171 -2.91 20.25 -6.61
C VAL A 171 -2.94 20.40 -5.09
N GLU A 172 -2.59 19.34 -4.35
CA GLU A 172 -2.48 19.41 -2.90
C GLU A 172 -1.26 20.26 -2.50
N PRO A 173 -1.43 21.43 -1.86
CA PRO A 173 -0.35 22.38 -1.61
C PRO A 173 0.70 21.87 -0.61
N THR A 174 0.33 20.96 0.28
CA THR A 174 1.27 20.40 1.27
C THR A 174 2.12 19.26 0.72
N GLN A 175 1.91 18.88 -0.54
CA GLN A 175 2.57 17.72 -1.12
C GLN A 175 4.08 17.95 -1.30
N GLN A 176 4.87 16.91 -1.04
CA GLN A 176 6.31 16.89 -1.24
C GLN A 176 6.72 15.54 -1.82
N GLY A 177 7.47 15.56 -2.92
CA GLY A 177 8.00 14.35 -3.55
C GLY A 177 9.24 13.82 -2.83
N PHE A 178 9.43 12.50 -2.83
CA PHE A 178 10.66 11.85 -2.37
C PHE A 178 10.98 10.59 -3.18
N ARG A 179 12.20 10.05 -3.04
CA ARG A 179 12.62 8.81 -3.73
C ARG A 179 12.23 7.57 -2.91
N ALA A 180 11.32 6.75 -3.42
CA ALA A 180 10.77 5.61 -2.67
C ALA A 180 11.60 4.31 -2.74
N LEU A 181 12.63 4.24 -3.61
CA LEU A 181 13.38 3.00 -3.85
C LEU A 181 14.34 2.59 -2.73
N ARG A 182 14.67 3.47 -1.76
CA ARG A 182 15.55 3.09 -0.65
C ARG A 182 15.11 3.65 0.69
N LYS A 183 15.29 2.84 1.74
CA LYS A 183 15.00 3.15 3.14
C LYS A 183 15.69 4.44 3.59
N GLU A 184 16.91 4.67 3.12
CA GLU A 184 17.70 5.84 3.48
C GLU A 184 17.09 7.14 2.92
N TYR A 185 16.43 7.09 1.76
CA TYR A 185 15.79 8.27 1.17
C TYR A 185 14.46 8.64 1.84
N ILE A 186 13.78 7.66 2.44
CA ILE A 186 12.60 7.90 3.29
C ILE A 186 13.05 8.61 4.58
N CYS A 187 14.16 8.16 5.17
CA CYS A 187 14.71 8.73 6.40
C CYS A 187 15.44 10.08 6.23
N GLN A 188 15.70 10.50 5.00
CA GLN A 188 16.25 11.83 4.68
C GLN A 188 15.16 12.88 4.41
N ALA A 189 13.89 12.46 4.28
CA ALA A 189 12.74 13.34 4.04
C ALA A 189 12.01 13.77 5.34
N SER A 190 12.61 13.47 6.50
CA SER A 190 12.14 13.78 7.84
C SER A 190 12.87 14.97 8.44
#